data_AF-A0A139NNM8-F1
#
_entry.id   AF-A0A139NNM8-F1
#
_cell.length_a   1.000
_cell.length_b   1.000
_cell.length_c   1.000
_cell.angle_alpha   90.00
_cell.angle_beta   90.00
_cell.angle_gamma   90.00
#
_symmetry.space_group_name_H-M   'P 1'
#
loop_
_entity.id
_entity.type
_entity.pdbx_description
1 polymer ?
#
loop_
_entity_poly.entity_id
_entity_poly.type
_entity_poly.pdbx_seq_one_letter_code
_entity_poly.pdbx_strand_id
1 'polypeptide(L)'
;MESTLSNPHIEYADNAWIAQTMILGGVGLAIMPHFAVQQSDQLVSIPVENLPLLSYGITWHKQNPKNIPHFIKEIAFLFDT
;
A
#
# COMPACT_ATOMS: atom_id res chain seq x y z
N MET A 1 -1.14 -30.39 1.79
CA MET A 1 -1.83 -30.08 0.53
C MET A 1 -0.77 -29.47 -0.37
N GLU A 2 -0.20 -30.24 -1.30
CA GLU A 2 0.84 -29.72 -2.21
C GLU A 2 0.19 -28.77 -3.21
N SER A 3 0.75 -27.56 -3.31
CA SER A 3 0.30 -26.54 -4.26
C SER A 3 0.62 -26.99 -5.68
N THR A 4 -0.41 -27.28 -6.47
CA THR A 4 -0.32 -27.59 -7.91
C THR A 4 -0.13 -26.35 -8.79
N LEU A 5 0.05 -25.17 -8.21
CA LEU A 5 0.24 -23.94 -8.96
C LEU A 5 1.70 -23.88 -9.45
N SER A 6 1.86 -23.84 -10.78
CA SER A 6 3.10 -23.42 -11.45
C SER A 6 3.69 -22.19 -10.77
N ASN A 7 5.02 -22.08 -10.70
CA ASN A 7 5.71 -20.90 -10.18
C ASN A 7 5.01 -19.62 -10.66
N PRO A 8 4.50 -18.77 -9.76
CA PRO A 8 3.75 -17.59 -10.15
C PRO A 8 4.65 -16.64 -10.94
N HIS A 9 4.13 -16.07 -12.02
CA HIS A 9 4.78 -14.97 -12.70
C HIS A 9 4.59 -13.70 -11.86
N ILE A 10 5.68 -13.12 -11.37
CA ILE A 10 5.65 -11.95 -10.50
C ILE A 10 5.99 -10.72 -11.34
N GLU A 11 5.03 -9.80 -11.42
CA GLU A 11 5.22 -8.48 -11.99
C GLU A 11 5.39 -7.44 -10.88
N TYR A 12 6.23 -6.44 -11.14
CA TYR A 12 6.43 -5.32 -10.23
C TYR A 12 5.84 -4.05 -10.84
N ALA A 13 5.19 -3.25 -10.00
CA ALA A 13 4.68 -1.94 -10.37
C ALA A 13 5.32 -0.87 -9.49
N ASP A 14 5.62 0.29 -10.09
CA ASP A 14 6.29 1.38 -9.37
C ASP A 14 5.40 1.99 -8.28
N ASN A 15 4.08 1.87 -8.39
CA ASN A 15 3.14 2.33 -7.37
C ASN A 15 1.80 1.57 -7.42
N ALA A 16 0.98 1.79 -6.38
CA ALA A 16 -0.32 1.14 -6.22
C ALA A 16 -1.32 1.49 -7.33
N TRP A 17 -1.27 2.70 -7.91
CA TRP A 17 -2.17 3.09 -9.00
C TRP A 17 -1.86 2.35 -10.30
N ILE A 18 -0.58 2.12 -10.60
CA ILE A 18 -0.17 1.30 -11.74
C ILE A 18 -0.64 -0.14 -11.52
N ALA A 19 -0.39 -0.71 -10.34
CA ALA A 19 -0.87 -2.06 -9.99
C ALA A 19 -2.40 -2.17 -10.10
N GLN A 20 -3.14 -1.15 -9.64
CA GLN A 20 -4.58 -1.08 -9.75
C GLN A 20 -5.06 -1.00 -11.21
N THR A 21 -4.38 -0.22 -12.04
CA THR A 21 -4.67 -0.14 -13.48
C THR A 21 -4.44 -1.48 -14.16
N MET A 22 -3.36 -2.20 -13.78
CA MET A 22 -3.05 -3.52 -14.31
C MET A 22 -4.15 -4.53 -13.98
N ILE A 23 -4.59 -4.62 -12.72
CA ILE A 23 -5.66 -5.57 -12.34
C ILE A 23 -7.01 -5.20 -12.97
N LEU A 24 -7.34 -3.91 -13.11
CA LEU A 24 -8.54 -3.46 -13.83
C LEU A 24 -8.48 -3.83 -15.32
N GLY A 25 -7.27 -3.87 -15.89
CA GLY A 25 -7.01 -4.36 -17.24
C GLY A 25 -6.98 -5.90 -17.36
N GLY A 26 -7.27 -6.64 -16.28
CA GLY A 26 -7.28 -8.10 -16.27
C GLY A 26 -5.92 -8.77 -16.05
N VAL A 27 -4.91 -8.01 -15.62
CA VAL A 27 -3.57 -8.55 -15.31
C VAL A 27 -3.55 -9.07 -13.87
N GLY A 28 -3.95 -10.33 -13.70
CA GLY A 28 -3.77 -11.10 -12.47
C GLY A 28 -4.39 -10.46 -11.22
N LEU A 29 -3.64 -10.50 -10.11
CA LEU A 29 -3.99 -9.90 -8.82
C LEU A 29 -2.80 -9.08 -8.30
N ALA A 30 -3.06 -8.20 -7.36
CA ALA A 30 -2.02 -7.36 -6.77
C ALA A 30 -2.04 -7.45 -5.23
N ILE A 31 -0.85 -7.59 -4.65
CA ILE A 31 -0.63 -7.48 -3.20
C ILE A 31 -0.18 -6.05 -2.94
N MET A 32 -0.99 -5.27 -2.25
CA MET A 32 -0.68 -3.87 -1.92
C MET A 32 -1.29 -3.47 -0.56
N PRO A 33 -0.78 -2.41 0.09
CA PRO A 33 -1.35 -1.91 1.33
C PRO A 33 -2.80 -1.47 1.13
N HIS A 34 -3.69 -1.79 2.08
CA HIS A 34 -5.12 -1.54 1.94
C HIS A 34 -5.45 -0.06 1.67
N PHE A 35 -4.81 0.88 2.38
CA PHE A 35 -5.01 2.31 2.18
C PHE A 35 -4.54 2.84 0.80
N ALA A 36 -3.74 2.07 0.07
CA ALA A 36 -3.25 2.44 -1.25
C ALA A 36 -4.22 2.03 -2.37
N VAL A 37 -5.21 1.19 -2.06
CA VAL A 37 -6.25 0.77 -3.00
C VAL A 37 -7.25 1.91 -3.18
N GLN A 38 -7.41 2.42 -4.40
CA GLN A 38 -8.49 3.36 -4.68
C GLN A 38 -9.82 2.60 -4.71
N GLN A 39 -10.87 3.22 -4.16
CA GLN A 39 -12.22 2.66 -4.20
C GLN A 39 -12.63 2.34 -5.64
N SER A 40 -13.13 1.13 -5.86
CA SER A 40 -13.59 0.68 -7.16
C SER A 40 -14.66 -0.38 -6.97
N ASP A 41 -15.80 -0.20 -7.63
CA ASP A 41 -16.89 -1.20 -7.61
C ASP A 41 -16.51 -2.51 -8.33
N GLN A 42 -15.38 -2.52 -9.04
CA GLN A 42 -14.87 -3.67 -9.78
C GLN A 42 -13.82 -4.47 -9.00
N LEU A 43 -13.32 -3.95 -7.88
CA LEU A 43 -12.23 -4.55 -7.13
C LEU A 43 -12.66 -4.83 -5.69
N VAL A 44 -12.29 -6.00 -5.18
CA VAL A 44 -12.48 -6.38 -3.79
C VAL A 44 -11.13 -6.52 -3.10
N SER A 45 -10.97 -5.87 -1.93
CA SER A 45 -9.79 -6.06 -1.09
C SER A 45 -10.02 -7.26 -0.18
N ILE A 46 -9.13 -8.25 -0.26
CA ILE A 46 -9.14 -9.42 0.60
C ILE A 46 -8.01 -9.26 1.62
N PRO A 47 -8.29 -9.15 2.92
CA PRO A 47 -7.25 -9.06 3.93
C PRO A 47 -6.45 -10.37 3.97
N VAL A 48 -5.13 -10.25 3.97
CA VAL A 48 -4.22 -11.41 4.10
C VAL A 48 -3.80 -11.51 5.56
N GLU A 49 -4.13 -12.63 6.20
CA GLU A 49 -3.73 -12.91 7.57
C GLU A 49 -2.21 -13.13 7.68
N ASN A 50 -1.64 -12.80 8.84
CA ASN A 50 -0.24 -13.07 9.18
C ASN A 50 0.82 -12.35 8.32
N LEU A 51 0.46 -11.26 7.63
CA LEU A 51 1.47 -10.36 7.07
C LEU A 51 2.10 -9.48 8.16
N PRO A 52 3.40 -9.18 8.07
CA PRO A 52 4.04 -8.24 8.98
C PRO A 52 3.37 -6.86 8.87
N LEU A 53 3.20 -6.18 10.01
CA LEU A 53 2.65 -4.83 10.03
C LEU A 53 3.56 -3.89 9.25
N LEU A 54 3.00 -3.13 8.31
CA LEU A 54 3.74 -2.09 7.62
C LEU A 54 4.01 -0.93 8.59
N SER A 55 5.28 -0.54 8.71
CA SER A 55 5.69 0.59 9.55
C SER A 55 5.77 1.85 8.70
N TYR A 56 5.09 2.91 9.14
CA TYR A 56 5.09 4.23 8.50
C TYR A 56 5.72 5.27 9.41
N GLY A 57 6.30 6.31 8.82
CA GLY A 57 6.93 7.40 9.56
C GLY A 57 7.14 8.64 8.71
N ILE A 58 7.45 9.74 9.38
CA ILE A 58 7.76 11.02 8.75
C ILE A 58 9.28 11.20 8.77
N THR A 59 9.88 11.34 7.60
CA THR A 59 11.30 11.69 7.46
C THR A 59 11.43 13.16 7.10
N TRP A 60 12.30 13.88 7.82
CA TRP A 60 12.52 15.31 7.60
C TRP A 60 14.00 15.68 7.66
N HIS A 61 14.39 16.72 6.93
CA HIS A 61 15.76 17.22 6.92
C HIS A 61 16.05 18.08 8.15
N LYS A 62 17.02 17.68 8.97
CA LYS A 62 17.35 18.35 10.25
C LYS A 62 17.68 19.84 10.14
N GLN A 63 18.14 20.31 8.98
CA GLN A 63 18.50 21.72 8.76
C GLN A 63 17.35 22.58 8.23
N ASN A 64 16.18 22.00 7.93
CA ASN A 64 15.09 22.78 7.37
C ASN A 64 14.36 23.55 8.51
N PRO A 65 14.27 24.89 8.44
CA PRO A 65 13.87 25.76 9.55
C PRO A 65 12.39 25.71 9.94
N LYS A 66 11.57 24.87 9.30
CA LYS A 66 10.13 24.76 9.66
C LYS A 66 9.95 24.05 11.01
N ASN A 67 8.97 24.51 11.78
CA ASN A 67 8.58 23.89 13.05
C ASN A 67 7.81 22.57 12.83
N ILE A 68 8.56 21.49 12.60
CA ILE A 68 8.04 20.14 12.35
C ILE A 68 7.22 19.52 13.48
N PRO A 69 7.50 19.78 14.77
CA PRO A 69 6.65 19.31 15.86
C PRO A 69 5.15 19.63 15.72
N HIS A 70 4.79 20.76 15.09
CA HIS A 70 3.40 21.08 14.81
C HIS A 70 2.82 20.20 13.69
N PHE A 71 3.57 20.03 12.60
CA PHE A 71 3.20 19.21 11.44
C PHE A 71 3.06 17.72 11.77
N ILE A 72 3.90 17.19 12.66
CA ILE A 72 3.79 15.80 13.12
C ILE A 72 2.44 15.55 13.81
N LYS A 73 1.94 16.52 14.60
CA LYS A 73 0.64 16.40 15.27
C LYS A 73 -0.52 16.39 14.27
N GLU A 74 -0.43 17.17 13.20
CA GLU A 74 -1.44 17.18 12.13
C GLU A 74 -1.47 15.87 11.35
N ILE A 75 -0.30 15.27 11.07
CA ILE A 75 -0.22 14.00 10.34
C ILE A 75 -0.63 12.81 11.21
N ALA A 76 -0.36 12.80 12.52
CA ALA A 76 -0.77 11.70 13.40
C ALA A 76 -2.29 11.45 13.33
N PHE A 77 -3.09 12.52 13.19
CA PHE A 77 -4.54 12.40 13.01
C PHE A 77 -4.94 11.62 11.74
N LEU A 78 -4.13 11.64 10.68
CA LEU A 78 -4.39 10.89 9.44
C LEU A 78 -4.21 9.37 9.58
N PHE A 79 -3.58 8.91 10.66
CA PHE A 79 -3.28 7.50 10.89
C PHE A 79 -4.04 6.89 12.08
N ASP A 80 -4.78 7.70 12.85
CA ASP A 80 -5.59 7.28 14.02
C ASP A 80 -7.06 6.94 13.67
N THR A 81 -7.42 6.94 12.38
CA THR A 81 -8.78 6.61 11.87
C THR A 81 -8.85 5.19 11.32
#